data_AF-A0A8C9MQ12-F1
#
_entry.id   AF-A0A8C9MQ12-F1
#
_cell.length_a   1.000
_cell.length_b   1.000
_cell.length_c   1.000
_cell.angle_alpha   90.00
_cell.angle_beta   90.00
_cell.angle_gamma   90.00
#
_symmetry.space_group_name_H-M   'P 1'
#
loop_
_entity.id
_entity.type
_entity.pdbx_description
1 polymer ?
#
loop_
_entity_poly.entity_id
_entity_poly.type
_entity_poly.pdbx_seq_one_letter_code
_entity_poly.pdbx_strand_id
1 'polypeptide(L)'
;MSWIPFKIGQPKKQIVPKTVERDFEREYGKLQQLEDQTKKLQKDMKKSTDADLAMSKSAVKISSDLLSNPLCEQEPSFLEMVTAFDTAMKRMDSFNQEKVNQIQKTVIEPLKKFSSVFPSLNMAVKRREQTLQDYKRLQSKVEKYEEKERTGPVLAKLHQAREELRPVKEDFEAKNKQLLEEMPKFYSSRIDYFKPSFESLVRAQVRHCPFPGTCVLSCPTVPALPVLHPLEFHGFIHLAMPSPQIWSPELRAWVGLRCLGSFCSSW
;
A
#
# COMPACT_ATOMS: atom_id res chain seq x y z
N MET A 1 -6.81 -57.88 41.25
CA MET A 1 -7.21 -56.55 40.76
C MET A 1 -6.20 -56.10 39.72
N SER A 2 -6.61 -55.98 38.45
CA SER A 2 -5.75 -55.58 37.34
C SER A 2 -5.64 -54.06 37.31
N TRP A 3 -4.44 -53.52 37.56
CA TRP A 3 -4.13 -52.10 37.39
C TRP A 3 -3.99 -51.81 35.89
N ILE A 4 -5.01 -51.21 35.28
CA ILE A 4 -4.91 -50.67 33.93
C ILE A 4 -4.26 -49.29 34.04
N PRO A 5 -3.05 -49.06 33.53
CA PRO A 5 -2.44 -47.74 33.58
C PRO A 5 -3.20 -46.83 32.61
N PHE A 6 -3.82 -45.76 33.14
CA PHE A 6 -4.33 -44.66 32.34
C PHE A 6 -3.17 -44.11 31.51
N LYS A 7 -3.22 -44.31 30.19
CA LYS A 7 -2.36 -43.56 29.28
C LYS A 7 -2.83 -42.12 29.30
N ILE A 8 -2.14 -41.30 30.10
CA ILE A 8 -2.20 -39.84 30.02
C ILE A 8 -1.90 -39.51 28.56
N GLY A 9 -2.94 -39.12 27.82
CA GLY A 9 -2.84 -38.84 26.39
C GLY A 9 -1.74 -37.80 26.17
N GLN A 10 -0.77 -38.10 25.32
CA GLN A 10 0.23 -37.11 24.96
C GLN A 10 -0.49 -35.87 24.41
N PRO A 11 -0.04 -34.66 24.79
CA PRO A 11 -0.63 -33.44 24.23
C PRO A 11 -0.56 -33.52 22.71
N LYS A 12 -1.71 -33.36 22.05
CA LYS A 12 -1.81 -33.40 20.58
C LYS A 12 -0.75 -32.48 20.00
N LYS A 13 0.12 -33.02 19.13
CA LYS A 13 1.15 -32.23 18.46
C LYS A 13 0.46 -31.13 17.67
N GLN A 14 0.70 -29.87 18.06
CA GLN A 14 0.21 -28.75 17.28
C GLN A 14 0.91 -28.74 15.93
N ILE A 15 0.11 -28.68 14.86
CA ILE A 15 0.58 -28.63 13.47
C ILE A 15 1.48 -27.40 13.24
N VAL A 16 1.09 -26.26 13.81
CA VAL A 16 1.87 -25.03 13.80
C VAL A 16 2.09 -24.59 15.25
N PRO A 17 3.33 -24.27 15.66
CA PRO A 17 3.58 -23.72 16.99
C PRO A 17 2.78 -22.44 17.22
N LYS A 18 2.17 -22.28 18.40
CA LYS A 18 1.39 -21.06 18.75
C LYS A 18 2.17 -19.77 18.53
N THR A 19 3.48 -19.79 18.75
CA THR A 19 4.36 -18.64 18.55
C THR A 19 4.38 -18.20 17.09
N VAL A 20 4.45 -19.16 16.16
CA VAL A 20 4.48 -18.89 14.71
C VAL A 20 3.14 -18.34 14.23
N GLU A 21 2.01 -18.88 14.68
CA GLU A 21 0.69 -18.31 14.33
C GLU A 21 0.53 -16.88 14.87
N ARG A 22 0.94 -16.63 16.11
CA ARG A 22 0.92 -15.29 16.70
C ARG A 22 1.79 -14.31 15.93
N ASP A 23 2.96 -14.74 15.47
CA ASP A 23 3.85 -13.90 14.66
C ASP A 23 3.23 -13.60 13.29
N PHE A 24 2.63 -14.60 12.65
CA PHE A 24 1.89 -14.44 11.40
C PHE A 24 0.74 -13.43 11.54
N GLU A 25 -0.13 -13.60 12.54
CA GLU A 25 -1.26 -12.71 12.83
C GLU A 25 -0.79 -11.28 13.09
N ARG A 26 0.30 -11.10 13.84
CA ARG A 26 0.88 -9.77 14.10
C ARG A 26 1.35 -9.10 12.82
N GLU A 27 2.13 -9.78 11.99
CA GLU A 27 2.68 -9.16 10.77
C GLU A 27 1.59 -8.90 9.72
N TYR A 28 0.63 -9.82 9.58
CA TYR A 28 -0.53 -9.59 8.71
C TYR A 28 -1.40 -8.44 9.22
N GLY A 29 -1.65 -8.35 10.53
CA GLY A 29 -2.42 -7.26 11.14
C GLY A 29 -1.80 -5.88 10.88
N LYS A 30 -0.46 -5.76 10.94
CA LYS A 30 0.24 -4.52 10.54
C LYS A 30 -0.02 -4.14 9.08
N LEU A 31 -0.05 -5.13 8.18
CA LEU A 31 -0.30 -4.91 6.76
C LEU A 31 -1.75 -4.53 6.47
N GLN A 32 -2.71 -5.10 7.19
CA GLN A 32 -4.12 -4.67 7.08
C GLN A 32 -4.30 -3.21 7.50
N GLN A 33 -3.69 -2.82 8.63
CA GLN A 33 -3.70 -1.43 9.07
C GLN A 33 -3.05 -0.50 8.04
N LEU A 34 -1.92 -0.94 7.45
CA LEU A 34 -1.24 -0.18 6.40
C LEU A 34 -2.10 -0.03 5.14
N GLU A 35 -2.82 -1.07 4.74
CA GLU A 35 -3.77 -1.04 3.61
C GLU A 35 -4.84 0.03 3.83
N ASP A 36 -5.49 0.01 4.99
CA ASP A 36 -6.56 0.94 5.33
C ASP A 36 -6.06 2.38 5.44
N GLN A 37 -4.91 2.59 6.07
CA GLN A 37 -4.26 3.90 6.18
C GLN A 37 -3.86 4.45 4.80
N THR A 38 -3.34 3.61 3.91
CA THR A 38 -2.96 4.03 2.54
C THR A 38 -4.19 4.45 1.74
N LYS A 39 -5.29 3.68 1.81
CA LYS A 39 -6.56 4.04 1.14
C LYS A 39 -7.14 5.34 1.68
N LYS A 40 -7.13 5.52 3.00
CA LYS A 40 -7.59 6.75 3.63
C LYS A 40 -6.75 7.95 3.18
N LEU A 41 -5.43 7.83 3.23
CA LEU A 41 -4.51 8.88 2.78
C LEU A 41 -4.74 9.25 1.31
N GLN A 42 -4.90 8.25 0.43
CA GLN A 42 -5.21 8.50 -0.99
C GLN A 42 -6.51 9.30 -1.16
N LYS A 43 -7.56 8.91 -0.43
CA LYS A 43 -8.86 9.59 -0.47
C LYS A 43 -8.77 11.03 0.04
N ASP A 44 -8.08 11.24 1.15
CA ASP A 44 -7.95 12.55 1.77
C ASP A 44 -7.06 13.48 0.92
N MET A 45 -6.01 12.96 0.28
CA MET A 45 -5.21 13.73 -0.69
C MET A 45 -6.03 14.17 -1.90
N LYS A 46 -6.86 13.28 -2.46
CA LYS A 46 -7.74 13.64 -3.58
C LYS A 46 -8.74 14.74 -3.18
N LYS A 47 -9.35 14.62 -2.00
CA LYS A 47 -10.25 15.66 -1.48
C LYS A 47 -9.54 17.00 -1.30
N SER A 48 -8.31 17.00 -0.81
CA SER A 48 -7.50 18.21 -0.65
C SER A 48 -7.26 18.90 -1.99
N THR A 49 -6.87 18.15 -3.03
CA THR A 49 -6.64 18.72 -4.36
C THR A 49 -7.92 19.21 -5.02
N ASP A 50 -9.05 18.51 -4.81
CA ASP A 50 -10.35 18.94 -5.32
C ASP A 50 -10.79 20.26 -4.66
N ALA A 51 -10.55 20.42 -3.35
CA ALA A 51 -10.82 21.66 -2.62
C ALA A 51 -9.95 22.83 -3.10
N ASP A 52 -8.66 22.59 -3.37
CA ASP A 52 -7.74 23.59 -3.94
C ASP A 52 -8.25 24.15 -5.28
N LEU A 53 -8.72 23.26 -6.17
CA LEU A 53 -9.29 23.65 -7.46
C LEU A 53 -10.62 24.41 -7.32
N ALA A 54 -11.49 23.96 -6.41
CA ALA A 54 -12.77 24.63 -6.17
C ALA A 54 -12.57 26.06 -5.64
N MET A 55 -11.59 26.24 -4.75
CA MET A 55 -11.23 27.54 -4.20
C MET A 55 -10.69 28.48 -5.28
N SER A 56 -9.71 28.05 -6.08
CA SER A 56 -9.13 28.93 -7.10
C SER A 56 -10.10 29.29 -8.21
N LYS A 57 -10.95 28.34 -8.65
CA LYS A 57 -12.04 28.63 -9.59
C LYS A 57 -13.03 29.66 -9.05
N SER A 58 -13.39 29.56 -7.77
CA SER A 58 -14.27 30.55 -7.14
C SER A 58 -13.61 31.93 -7.07
N ALA A 59 -12.32 32.00 -6.77
CA ALA A 59 -11.56 33.25 -6.76
C ALA A 59 -11.48 33.91 -8.13
N VAL A 60 -11.23 33.13 -9.20
CA VAL A 60 -11.28 33.62 -10.59
C VAL A 60 -12.68 34.09 -10.98
N LYS A 61 -13.72 33.39 -10.53
CA LYS A 61 -15.11 33.83 -10.80
C LYS A 61 -15.38 35.20 -10.15
N ILE A 62 -14.99 35.39 -8.90
CA ILE A 62 -15.16 36.67 -8.20
C ILE A 62 -14.47 37.81 -8.96
N SER A 63 -13.21 37.61 -9.39
CA SER A 63 -12.49 38.65 -10.13
C SER A 63 -13.10 38.94 -11.51
N SER A 64 -13.56 37.89 -12.21
CA SER A 64 -14.22 38.03 -13.51
C SER A 64 -15.57 38.76 -13.40
N ASP A 65 -16.36 38.46 -12.36
CA ASP A 65 -17.64 39.12 -12.12
C ASP A 65 -17.42 40.62 -11.82
N LEU A 66 -16.40 40.96 -11.04
CA LEU A 66 -16.01 42.36 -10.78
C LEU A 66 -15.58 43.08 -12.06
N LEU A 67 -14.83 42.42 -12.94
CA LEU A 67 -14.38 43.01 -14.21
C LEU A 67 -15.55 43.31 -15.16
N SER A 68 -16.64 42.55 -15.06
CA SER A 68 -17.88 42.78 -15.84
C SER A 68 -18.76 43.92 -15.30
N ASN A 69 -18.39 44.54 -14.18
CA ASN A 69 -19.16 45.62 -13.59
C ASN A 69 -19.05 46.90 -14.46
N PRO A 70 -20.17 47.58 -14.81
CA PRO A 70 -20.17 48.81 -15.60
C PRO A 70 -19.28 49.94 -15.04
N LEU A 71 -18.97 49.94 -13.73
CA LEU A 71 -18.03 50.88 -13.13
C LEU A 71 -16.63 50.79 -13.74
N CYS A 72 -16.23 49.64 -14.27
CA CYS A 72 -14.97 49.46 -14.98
C CYS A 72 -14.93 50.23 -16.32
N GLU A 73 -16.07 50.56 -16.92
CA GLU A 73 -16.12 51.39 -18.14
C GLU A 73 -16.11 52.89 -17.80
N GLN A 74 -16.60 53.25 -16.62
CA GLN A 74 -16.78 54.64 -16.18
C GLN A 74 -15.52 55.21 -15.54
N GLU A 75 -14.78 54.39 -14.78
CA GLU A 75 -13.65 54.82 -13.97
C GLU A 75 -12.37 54.08 -14.37
N PRO A 76 -11.47 54.69 -15.17
CA PRO A 76 -10.25 54.03 -15.66
C PRO A 76 -9.34 53.50 -14.54
N SER A 77 -9.27 54.19 -13.39
CA SER A 77 -8.47 53.78 -12.24
C SER A 77 -9.01 52.51 -11.56
N PHE A 78 -10.34 52.34 -11.55
CA PHE A 78 -11.00 51.15 -11.01
C PHE A 78 -10.77 49.95 -11.93
N LEU A 79 -10.88 50.15 -13.25
CA LEU A 79 -10.58 49.12 -14.25
C LEU A 79 -9.15 48.58 -14.10
N GLU A 80 -8.16 49.46 -13.94
CA GLU A 80 -6.77 49.06 -13.76
C GLU A 80 -6.59 48.17 -12.52
N MET A 81 -7.18 48.57 -11.39
CA MET A 81 -7.14 47.80 -10.14
C MET A 81 -7.79 46.42 -10.26
N VAL A 82 -8.99 46.36 -10.84
CA VAL A 82 -9.75 45.10 -11.00
C VAL A 82 -9.05 44.18 -12.01
N THR A 83 -8.46 44.73 -13.07
CA THR A 83 -7.67 43.97 -14.06
C THR A 83 -6.42 43.35 -13.43
N ALA A 84 -5.72 44.09 -12.56
CA ALA A 84 -4.58 43.57 -11.82
C ALA A 84 -5.00 42.44 -10.85
N PHE A 85 -6.13 42.60 -10.16
CA PHE A 85 -6.71 41.58 -9.29
C PHE A 85 -7.10 40.31 -10.06
N ASP A 86 -7.79 40.45 -11.19
CA ASP A 86 -8.17 39.32 -12.07
C ASP A 86 -6.95 38.58 -12.61
N THR A 87 -5.93 39.31 -13.04
CA THR A 87 -4.65 38.72 -13.46
C THR A 87 -4.01 37.91 -12.32
N ALA A 88 -4.03 38.43 -11.10
CA ALA A 88 -3.51 37.71 -9.93
C ALA A 88 -4.32 36.44 -9.62
N MET A 89 -5.65 36.49 -9.70
CA MET A 89 -6.51 35.31 -9.46
C MET A 89 -6.32 34.23 -10.53
N LYS A 90 -6.23 34.61 -11.82
CA LYS A 90 -5.95 33.68 -12.92
C LYS A 90 -4.57 33.03 -12.80
N ARG A 91 -3.55 33.80 -12.38
CA ARG A 91 -2.22 33.25 -12.07
C ARG A 91 -2.31 32.24 -10.93
N MET A 92 -2.98 32.58 -9.83
CA MET A 92 -3.20 31.66 -8.70
C MET A 92 -3.88 30.36 -9.13
N ASP A 93 -4.91 30.42 -9.99
CA ASP A 93 -5.57 29.22 -10.52
C ASP A 93 -4.63 28.36 -11.37
N SER A 94 -3.87 28.96 -12.28
CA SER A 94 -2.85 28.23 -13.06
C SER A 94 -1.81 27.54 -12.15
N PHE A 95 -1.36 28.23 -11.09
CA PHE A 95 -0.44 27.63 -10.10
C PHE A 95 -1.09 26.48 -9.33
N ASN A 96 -2.35 26.60 -8.93
CA ASN A 96 -3.06 25.52 -8.26
C ASN A 96 -3.27 24.31 -9.17
N GLN A 97 -3.57 24.52 -10.45
CA GLN A 97 -3.66 23.43 -11.43
C GLN A 97 -2.32 22.67 -11.54
N GLU A 98 -1.20 23.37 -11.62
CA GLU A 98 0.12 22.74 -11.65
C GLU A 98 0.43 21.99 -10.35
N LYS A 99 0.17 22.60 -9.19
CA LYS A 99 0.31 21.93 -7.88
C LYS A 99 -0.49 20.63 -7.82
N VAL A 100 -1.75 20.65 -8.27
CA VAL A 100 -2.61 19.46 -8.29
C VAL A 100 -2.07 18.40 -9.24
N ASN A 101 -1.60 18.77 -10.43
CA ASN A 101 -0.97 17.85 -11.37
C ASN A 101 0.29 17.19 -10.78
N GLN A 102 1.11 17.95 -10.04
CA GLN A 102 2.29 17.42 -9.35
C GLN A 102 1.91 16.46 -8.22
N ILE A 103 0.94 16.81 -7.37
CA ILE A 103 0.45 15.94 -6.29
C ILE A 103 -0.15 14.64 -6.85
N GLN A 104 -0.87 14.74 -7.97
CA GLN A 104 -1.44 13.58 -8.65
C GLN A 104 -0.35 12.57 -9.04
N LYS A 105 0.73 13.04 -9.68
CA LYS A 105 1.85 12.20 -10.15
C LYS A 105 2.74 11.70 -9.02
N THR A 106 3.02 12.54 -8.02
CA THR A 106 4.05 12.27 -7.01
C THR A 106 3.50 11.66 -5.72
N VAL A 107 2.19 11.72 -5.47
CA VAL A 107 1.55 11.21 -4.25
C VAL A 107 0.42 10.25 -4.56
N ILE A 108 -0.60 10.69 -5.30
CA ILE A 108 -1.83 9.91 -5.50
C ILE A 108 -1.56 8.64 -6.31
N GLU A 109 -0.81 8.74 -7.40
CA GLU A 109 -0.45 7.59 -8.23
C GLU A 109 0.42 6.56 -7.50
N PRO A 110 1.51 6.94 -6.79
CA PRO A 110 2.26 6.02 -5.95
C PRO A 110 1.40 5.33 -4.89
N LEU A 111 0.53 6.06 -4.17
CA LEU A 111 -0.37 5.46 -3.19
C LEU A 111 -1.33 4.44 -3.82
N LYS A 112 -1.84 4.73 -5.03
CA LYS A 112 -2.69 3.81 -5.79
C LYS A 112 -1.92 2.56 -6.22
N LYS A 113 -0.69 2.72 -6.70
CA LYS A 113 0.20 1.60 -7.10
C LYS A 113 0.52 0.72 -5.90
N PHE A 114 0.91 1.29 -4.76
CA PHE A 114 1.14 0.55 -3.52
C PHE A 114 -0.11 -0.21 -3.07
N SER A 115 -1.27 0.46 -3.09
CA SER A 115 -2.56 -0.15 -2.72
C SER A 115 -2.94 -1.36 -3.58
N SER A 116 -2.46 -1.41 -4.83
CA SER A 116 -2.78 -2.50 -5.77
C SER A 116 -2.11 -3.84 -5.43
N VAL A 117 -1.13 -3.85 -4.53
CA VAL A 117 -0.40 -5.07 -4.11
C VAL A 117 -1.20 -5.87 -3.08
N PHE A 118 -1.97 -5.20 -2.21
CA PHE A 118 -2.69 -5.84 -1.10
C PHE A 118 -3.69 -6.93 -1.51
N PRO A 119 -4.48 -6.81 -2.60
CA PRO A 119 -5.36 -7.89 -3.05
C PRO A 119 -4.61 -9.22 -3.29
N SER A 120 -3.40 -9.16 -3.85
CA SER A 120 -2.59 -10.36 -4.09
C SER A 120 -2.10 -10.98 -2.78
N LEU A 121 -1.61 -10.16 -1.85
CA LEU A 121 -1.23 -10.59 -0.50
C LEU A 121 -2.40 -11.25 0.23
N ASN A 122 -3.58 -10.61 0.24
CA ASN A 122 -4.79 -11.11 0.90
C ASN A 122 -5.22 -12.46 0.32
N MET A 123 -5.05 -12.66 -0.99
CA MET A 123 -5.30 -13.96 -1.63
C MET A 123 -4.26 -15.02 -1.25
N ALA A 124 -2.99 -14.67 -1.11
CA ALA A 124 -1.95 -15.59 -0.65
C ALA A 124 -2.19 -16.04 0.79
N VAL A 125 -2.58 -15.12 1.68
CA VAL A 125 -2.98 -15.43 3.07
C VAL A 125 -4.20 -16.35 3.11
N LYS A 126 -5.24 -16.08 2.30
CA LYS A 126 -6.40 -16.98 2.17
C LYS A 126 -6.00 -18.38 1.69
N ARG A 127 -5.09 -18.48 0.72
CA ARG A 127 -4.58 -19.77 0.22
C ARG A 127 -3.81 -20.53 1.29
N ARG A 128 -2.97 -19.86 2.09
CA ARG A 128 -2.30 -20.47 3.26
C ARG A 128 -3.33 -21.02 4.24
N GLU A 129 -4.34 -20.23 4.60
CA GLU A 129 -5.36 -20.65 5.57
C GLU A 129 -6.18 -21.85 5.07
N GLN A 130 -6.52 -21.86 3.78
CA GLN A 130 -7.18 -23.01 3.16
C GLN A 130 -6.32 -24.27 3.24
N THR A 131 -5.05 -24.20 2.84
CA THR A 131 -4.14 -25.36 2.94
C THR A 131 -3.93 -25.79 4.40
N LEU A 132 -3.91 -24.86 5.37
CA LEU A 132 -3.83 -25.18 6.80
C LEU A 132 -5.06 -25.96 7.29
N GLN A 133 -6.25 -25.60 6.84
CA GLN A 133 -7.48 -26.34 7.15
C GLN A 133 -7.45 -27.76 6.58
N ASP A 134 -7.01 -27.90 5.32
CA ASP A 134 -6.85 -29.21 4.67
C ASP A 134 -5.79 -30.07 5.39
N TYR A 135 -4.68 -29.46 5.81
CA TYR A 135 -3.65 -30.11 6.62
C TYR A 135 -4.25 -30.59 7.95
N LYS A 136 -4.94 -29.73 8.71
CA LYS A 136 -5.62 -30.11 9.98
C LYS A 136 -6.55 -31.31 9.80
N ARG A 137 -7.32 -31.34 8.71
CA ARG A 137 -8.23 -32.45 8.38
C ARG A 137 -7.50 -33.76 8.12
N LEU A 138 -6.46 -33.75 7.27
CA LEU A 138 -5.69 -34.95 6.92
C LEU A 138 -4.83 -35.45 8.08
N GLN A 139 -4.25 -34.54 8.87
CA GLN A 139 -3.51 -34.87 10.09
C GLN A 139 -4.42 -35.61 11.09
N SER A 140 -5.65 -35.13 11.29
CA SER A 140 -6.63 -35.80 12.14
C SER A 140 -6.99 -37.21 11.63
N LYS A 141 -7.01 -37.41 10.30
CA LYS A 141 -7.21 -38.74 9.67
C LYS A 141 -6.04 -39.67 9.97
N VAL A 142 -4.79 -39.19 9.92
CA VAL A 142 -3.59 -39.96 10.28
C VAL A 142 -3.62 -40.34 11.76
N GLU A 143 -3.83 -39.39 12.67
CA GLU A 143 -3.91 -39.63 14.12
C GLU A 143 -4.97 -40.70 14.45
N LYS A 144 -6.14 -40.63 13.82
CA LYS A 144 -7.22 -41.62 13.99
C LYS A 144 -6.82 -43.05 13.60
N TYR A 145 -5.91 -43.23 12.64
CA TYR A 145 -5.40 -44.56 12.28
C TYR A 145 -4.19 -44.98 13.11
N GLU A 146 -3.42 -44.03 13.66
CA GLU A 146 -2.31 -44.31 14.58
C GLU A 146 -2.79 -44.82 15.95
N GLU A 147 -3.96 -44.36 16.41
CA GLU A 147 -4.58 -44.79 17.67
C GLU A 147 -5.20 -46.19 17.60
N LYS A 148 -5.41 -46.74 16.40
CA LYS A 148 -6.03 -48.06 16.20
C LYS A 148 -5.01 -49.20 16.38
N GLU A 149 -5.51 -50.40 16.67
CA GLU A 149 -4.68 -51.60 16.74
C GLU A 149 -3.93 -51.86 15.42
N ARG A 150 -2.66 -52.27 15.56
CA ARG A 150 -1.71 -52.50 14.46
C ARG A 150 -1.98 -53.81 13.73
N THR A 151 -3.13 -53.88 13.07
CA THR A 151 -3.48 -54.95 12.13
C THR A 151 -3.02 -54.59 10.72
N GLY A 152 -2.79 -55.61 9.87
CA GLY A 152 -2.38 -55.41 8.47
C GLY A 152 -3.25 -54.39 7.70
N PRO A 153 -4.60 -54.51 7.73
CA PRO A 153 -5.49 -53.56 7.07
C PRO A 153 -5.42 -52.13 7.63
N VAL A 154 -5.18 -51.96 8.93
CA VAL A 154 -5.02 -50.62 9.55
C VAL A 154 -3.70 -49.99 9.14
N LEU A 155 -2.63 -50.77 9.08
CA LEU A 155 -1.31 -50.30 8.62
C LEU A 155 -1.35 -49.82 7.16
N ALA A 156 -2.05 -50.54 6.28
CA ALA A 156 -2.26 -50.13 4.89
C ALA A 156 -3.00 -48.78 4.79
N LYS A 157 -4.09 -48.60 5.56
CA LYS A 157 -4.87 -47.34 5.60
C LYS A 157 -4.07 -46.19 6.21
N LEU A 158 -3.25 -46.46 7.22
CA LEU A 158 -2.36 -45.47 7.81
C LEU A 158 -1.32 -45.00 6.80
N HIS A 159 -0.72 -45.92 6.05
CA HIS A 159 0.23 -45.58 5.00
C HIS A 159 -0.42 -44.69 3.93
N GLN A 160 -1.60 -45.08 3.41
CA GLN A 160 -2.34 -44.26 2.44
C GLN A 160 -2.67 -42.85 2.99
N ALA A 161 -3.14 -42.74 4.23
CA ALA A 161 -3.44 -41.45 4.84
C ALA A 161 -2.18 -40.56 4.99
N ARG A 162 -1.00 -41.17 5.22
CA ARG A 162 0.28 -40.44 5.25
C ARG A 162 0.74 -39.99 3.86
N GLU A 163 0.53 -40.81 2.83
CA GLU A 163 0.81 -40.42 1.44
C GLU A 163 -0.07 -39.25 1.00
N GLU A 164 -1.36 -39.25 1.35
CA GLU A 164 -2.28 -38.14 1.07
C GLU A 164 -1.89 -36.86 1.83
N LEU A 165 -1.40 -37.01 3.07
CA LEU A 165 -1.03 -35.88 3.92
C LEU A 165 0.26 -35.18 3.45
N ARG A 166 1.24 -35.93 2.97
CA ARG A 166 2.58 -35.42 2.62
C ARG A 166 2.55 -34.19 1.71
N PRO A 167 1.90 -34.20 0.52
CA PRO A 167 1.92 -33.05 -0.37
C PRO A 167 1.21 -31.82 0.20
N VAL A 168 0.15 -32.01 1.00
CA VAL A 168 -0.58 -30.91 1.64
C VAL A 168 0.25 -30.25 2.73
N LYS A 169 1.00 -31.06 3.50
CA LYS A 169 1.93 -30.55 4.50
C LYS A 169 3.04 -29.73 3.85
N GLU A 170 3.68 -30.25 2.80
CA GLU A 170 4.75 -29.56 2.08
C GLU A 170 4.28 -28.23 1.46
N ASP A 171 3.09 -28.22 0.85
CA ASP A 171 2.47 -27.01 0.30
C ASP A 171 2.15 -25.97 1.38
N PHE A 172 1.62 -26.39 2.53
CA PHE A 172 1.40 -25.48 3.66
C PHE A 172 2.71 -24.88 4.18
N GLU A 173 3.72 -25.72 4.42
CA GLU A 173 5.01 -25.29 4.95
C GLU A 173 5.69 -24.29 4.00
N ALA A 174 5.62 -24.53 2.69
CA ALA A 174 6.13 -23.61 1.67
C ALA A 174 5.41 -22.24 1.72
N LYS A 175 4.07 -22.23 1.68
CA LYS A 175 3.26 -21.00 1.75
C LYS A 175 3.46 -20.24 3.05
N ASN A 176 3.50 -20.96 4.17
CA ASN A 176 3.67 -20.39 5.50
C ASN A 176 5.05 -19.73 5.64
N LYS A 177 6.11 -20.42 5.22
CA LYS A 177 7.47 -19.88 5.21
C LYS A 177 7.56 -18.63 4.33
N GLN A 178 7.03 -18.70 3.10
CA GLN A 178 7.05 -17.57 2.18
C GLN A 178 6.41 -16.31 2.80
N LEU A 179 5.20 -16.44 3.35
CA LEU A 179 4.49 -15.29 3.92
C LEU A 179 5.18 -14.72 5.17
N LEU A 180 5.75 -15.58 6.03
CA LEU A 180 6.52 -15.14 7.20
C LEU A 180 7.79 -14.38 6.82
N GLU A 181 8.38 -14.69 5.66
CA GLU A 181 9.56 -13.97 5.15
C GLU A 181 9.19 -12.69 4.39
N GLU A 182 8.12 -12.71 3.60
CA GLU A 182 7.75 -11.60 2.70
C GLU A 182 6.97 -10.48 3.41
N MET A 183 6.03 -10.80 4.30
CA MET A 183 5.20 -9.78 4.97
C MET A 183 6.01 -8.74 5.74
N PRO A 184 7.02 -9.12 6.57
CA PRO A 184 7.84 -8.13 7.29
C PRO A 184 8.67 -7.25 6.35
N LYS A 185 9.18 -7.83 5.25
CA LYS A 185 9.95 -7.09 4.23
C LYS A 185 9.06 -6.06 3.53
N PHE A 186 7.85 -6.47 3.14
CA PHE A 186 6.89 -5.58 2.52
C PHE A 186 6.50 -4.44 3.48
N TYR A 187 6.24 -4.74 4.74
CA TYR A 187 5.97 -3.70 5.75
C TYR A 187 7.13 -2.72 5.86
N SER A 188 8.38 -3.19 5.97
CA SER A 188 9.56 -2.33 6.07
C SER A 188 9.77 -1.43 4.86
N SER A 189 9.50 -1.91 3.63
CA SER A 189 9.65 -1.13 2.40
C SER A 189 8.74 0.11 2.29
N ARG A 190 7.71 0.23 3.14
CA ARG A 190 6.80 1.38 3.15
C ARG A 190 7.52 2.72 3.33
N ILE A 191 8.63 2.73 4.07
CA ILE A 191 9.40 3.94 4.35
C ILE A 191 10.04 4.44 3.06
N ASP A 192 10.81 3.57 2.40
CA ASP A 192 11.51 3.90 1.16
C ASP A 192 10.53 4.23 0.03
N TYR A 193 9.34 3.61 0.04
CA TYR A 193 8.30 3.88 -0.93
C TYR A 193 7.59 5.23 -0.72
N PHE A 194 7.20 5.58 0.52
CA PHE A 194 6.42 6.79 0.78
C PHE A 194 7.24 8.04 1.05
N LYS A 195 8.48 7.91 1.54
CA LYS A 195 9.38 9.04 1.77
C LYS A 195 9.48 9.99 0.58
N PRO A 196 9.79 9.53 -0.66
CA PRO A 196 9.86 10.44 -1.80
C PRO A 196 8.53 11.15 -2.06
N SER A 197 7.40 10.45 -1.96
CA SER A 197 6.06 11.04 -2.16
C SER A 197 5.78 12.18 -1.19
N PHE A 198 6.09 11.99 0.10
CA PHE A 198 5.89 13.04 1.11
C PHE A 198 6.86 14.21 0.96
N GLU A 199 8.12 13.96 0.61
CA GLU A 199 9.07 15.04 0.30
C GLU A 199 8.59 15.89 -0.89
N SER A 200 8.09 15.25 -1.94
CA SER A 200 7.48 15.95 -3.08
C SER A 200 6.23 16.73 -2.70
N LEU A 201 5.39 16.19 -1.83
CA LEU A 201 4.21 16.88 -1.32
C LEU A 201 4.58 18.17 -0.56
N VAL A 202 5.54 18.09 0.37
CA VAL A 202 6.02 19.26 1.12
C VAL A 202 6.61 20.30 0.18
N ARG A 203 7.42 19.88 -0.81
CA ARG A 203 7.98 20.81 -1.81
C ARG A 203 6.89 21.48 -2.65
N ALA A 204 5.87 20.71 -3.07
CA ALA A 204 4.73 21.23 -3.81
C ALA A 204 3.87 22.18 -2.96
N GLN A 205 3.89 22.10 -1.64
CA GLN A 205 3.18 23.05 -0.77
C GLN A 205 4.02 24.30 -0.47
N VAL A 206 5.30 24.13 -0.15
CA VAL A 206 6.21 25.24 0.24
C VAL A 206 6.52 26.15 -0.95
N ARG A 207 6.74 25.61 -2.15
CA ARG A 207 7.00 26.42 -3.36
C ARG A 207 5.80 27.31 -3.73
N HIS A 208 4.60 26.98 -3.28
CA HIS A 208 3.35 27.58 -3.75
C HIS A 208 2.62 28.40 -2.68
N CYS A 209 3.35 28.89 -1.66
CA CYS A 209 2.80 29.91 -0.76
C CYS A 209 2.72 31.25 -1.51
N PRO A 210 1.52 31.86 -1.71
CA PRO A 210 1.37 33.07 -2.52
C PRO A 210 1.99 34.32 -1.88
N PHE A 211 2.36 34.23 -0.60
CA PHE A 211 2.95 35.32 0.18
C PHE A 211 4.33 34.93 0.69
N PRO A 212 5.40 35.22 -0.07
CA PRO A 212 6.77 34.93 0.37
C PRO A 212 7.19 35.68 1.66
N GLY A 213 6.39 36.64 2.14
CA GLY A 213 6.74 37.49 3.29
C GLY A 213 6.15 37.12 4.67
N THR A 214 5.15 36.24 4.78
CA THR A 214 4.44 36.02 6.07
C THR A 214 4.41 34.59 6.59
N CYS A 215 4.71 33.57 5.77
CA CYS A 215 4.70 32.17 6.24
C CYS A 215 6.06 31.61 6.68
N VAL A 216 7.18 32.33 6.47
CA VAL A 216 8.53 31.81 6.77
C VAL A 216 8.88 31.87 8.27
N LEU A 217 8.03 32.46 9.13
CA LEU A 217 8.36 32.64 10.56
C LEU A 217 8.05 31.45 11.48
N SER A 218 7.67 30.27 10.97
CA SER A 218 7.29 29.16 11.88
C SER A 218 7.52 27.74 11.34
N CYS A 219 8.67 27.44 10.72
CA CYS A 219 9.10 26.05 10.60
C CYS A 219 10.63 25.88 10.68
N PRO A 220 11.19 25.54 11.86
CA PRO A 220 12.65 25.40 12.05
C PRO A 220 13.26 24.11 11.47
N THR A 221 12.47 23.22 10.84
CA THR A 221 12.85 21.81 10.63
C THR A 221 12.88 21.34 9.18
N VAL A 222 12.81 22.22 8.17
CA VAL A 222 13.02 21.81 6.79
C VAL A 222 14.49 22.06 6.39
N PRO A 223 15.40 21.06 6.49
CA PRO A 223 16.72 21.21 5.89
C PRO A 223 16.56 21.46 4.39
N ALA A 224 17.45 22.29 3.84
CA ALA A 224 17.48 22.62 2.42
C ALA A 224 17.49 21.34 1.57
N LEU A 225 16.31 20.95 1.10
CA LEU A 225 16.11 19.75 0.28
C LEU A 225 16.65 20.07 -1.12
N PRO A 226 17.63 19.32 -1.65
CA PRO A 226 18.14 19.54 -3.00
C PRO A 226 16.99 19.42 -3.99
N VAL A 227 16.95 20.35 -4.95
CA VAL A 227 15.97 20.41 -6.03
C VAL A 227 16.19 19.20 -6.94
N LEU A 228 15.58 18.06 -6.62
CA LEU A 228 15.53 16.92 -7.54
C LEU A 228 14.62 17.30 -8.71
N HIS A 229 15.18 17.28 -9.91
CA HIS A 229 14.41 17.47 -11.15
C HIS A 229 13.36 16.35 -11.29
N PRO A 230 12.21 16.60 -11.95
CA PRO A 230 11.14 15.60 -12.13
C PRO A 230 11.58 14.26 -12.73
N LEU A 231 12.69 14.25 -13.48
CA LEU A 231 13.28 13.06 -14.10
C LEU A 231 14.02 12.16 -13.09
N GLU A 232 14.66 12.73 -12.06
CA GLU A 232 15.38 11.94 -11.05
C GLU A 232 14.42 11.24 -10.08
N PHE A 233 13.26 11.83 -9.84
CA PHE A 233 12.21 11.27 -8.98
C PHE A 233 11.62 9.96 -9.54
N HIS A 234 11.51 9.85 -10.87
CA HIS A 234 11.05 8.64 -11.56
C HIS A 234 12.05 7.48 -11.42
N GLY A 235 13.36 7.77 -11.46
CA GLY A 235 14.40 6.75 -11.24
C GLY A 235 14.43 6.23 -9.81
N PHE A 236 14.18 7.10 -8.82
CA PHE A 236 14.24 6.73 -7.40
C PHE A 236 13.10 5.79 -6.98
N ILE A 237 11.86 6.02 -7.45
CA ILE A 237 10.73 5.12 -7.17
C ILE A 237 10.93 3.74 -7.82
N HIS A 238 11.58 3.69 -8.98
CA HIS A 238 11.87 2.45 -9.70
C HIS A 238 12.98 1.60 -9.03
N LEU A 239 13.86 2.24 -8.24
CA LEU A 239 14.94 1.62 -7.48
C LEU A 239 14.56 1.26 -6.04
N ALA A 240 13.55 1.91 -5.46
CA ALA A 240 13.09 1.69 -4.08
C ALA A 240 12.16 0.48 -3.90
N MET A 241 11.68 -0.14 -5.00
CA MET A 241 11.06 -1.45 -4.90
C MET A 241 12.15 -2.53 -4.79
N PRO A 242 12.05 -3.45 -3.81
CA PRO A 242 13.02 -4.54 -3.70
C PRO A 242 13.11 -5.26 -5.04
N SER A 243 14.36 -5.41 -5.51
CA SER A 243 14.72 -6.01 -6.79
C SER A 243 13.83 -7.23 -7.10
N PRO A 244 13.32 -7.38 -8.34
CA PRO A 244 12.39 -8.44 -8.75
C PRO A 244 12.85 -9.87 -8.42
N GLN A 245 14.12 -10.05 -8.06
CA GLN A 245 14.72 -11.33 -7.71
C GLN A 245 14.15 -11.97 -6.44
N ILE A 246 13.51 -11.19 -5.54
CA ILE A 246 13.02 -11.65 -4.22
C ILE A 246 11.61 -12.27 -4.27
N TRP A 247 10.85 -12.06 -5.34
CA TRP A 247 9.44 -12.46 -5.44
C TRP A 247 9.28 -13.82 -6.15
N SER A 248 8.30 -14.64 -5.78
CA SER A 248 8.03 -15.91 -6.52
C SER A 248 7.76 -15.64 -8.02
N PRO A 249 8.05 -16.58 -8.93
CA PRO A 249 7.86 -16.39 -10.38
C PRO A 249 6.44 -15.93 -10.78
N GLU A 250 5.42 -16.34 -10.03
CA GLU A 250 4.02 -15.96 -10.23
C GLU A 250 3.74 -14.49 -9.84
N LEU A 251 4.35 -14.00 -8.76
CA LEU A 251 4.29 -12.59 -8.35
C LEU A 251 5.16 -11.72 -9.27
N ARG A 252 6.30 -12.25 -9.73
CA ARG A 252 7.18 -11.62 -10.73
C ARG A 252 6.49 -11.42 -12.08
N ALA A 253 5.77 -12.43 -12.58
CA ALA A 253 5.04 -12.34 -13.84
C ALA A 253 3.91 -11.29 -13.78
N TRP A 254 3.28 -11.11 -12.62
CA TRP A 254 2.23 -10.11 -12.43
C TRP A 254 2.76 -8.67 -12.30
N VAL A 255 3.85 -8.46 -11.55
CA VAL A 255 4.49 -7.14 -11.38
C VAL A 255 5.26 -6.74 -12.66
N GLY A 256 5.91 -7.70 -13.33
CA GLY A 256 6.72 -7.48 -14.53
C GLY A 256 5.93 -7.17 -15.80
N LEU A 257 4.80 -7.85 -16.07
CA LEU A 257 4.09 -7.64 -17.35
C LEU A 257 3.19 -6.39 -17.39
N ARG A 258 2.76 -5.82 -16.26
CA ARG A 258 1.88 -4.63 -16.26
C ARG A 258 2.57 -3.32 -15.89
N CYS A 259 3.69 -3.34 -15.17
CA CYS A 259 4.43 -2.12 -14.87
C CYS A 259 5.38 -1.69 -16.01
N LEU A 260 5.95 -2.64 -16.77
CA LEU A 260 6.82 -2.32 -17.91
C LEU A 260 6.03 -1.90 -19.17
N GLY A 261 4.87 -2.52 -19.42
CA GLY A 261 4.10 -2.29 -20.66
C GLY A 261 3.28 -0.99 -20.69
N SER A 262 2.85 -0.46 -19.54
CA SER A 262 1.95 0.70 -19.50
C SER A 262 2.62 2.01 -19.10
N PHE A 263 3.87 2.00 -18.63
CA PHE A 263 4.60 3.23 -18.26
C PHE A 263 5.52 3.73 -19.38
N CYS A 264 5.94 2.85 -20.29
CA CYS A 264 6.75 3.22 -21.47
C CYS A 264 5.90 3.64 -22.69
N SER A 265 4.59 3.44 -22.65
CA SER A 265 3.68 3.59 -23.81
C SER A 265 2.76 4.82 -23.74
N SER A 266 3.03 5.77 -22.83
CA SER A 266 2.29 7.04 -22.72
C SER A 266 3.22 8.24 -22.53
N TRP A 267 4.34 8.20 -23.25
CA TRP A 267 5.12 9.35 -23.66
C TRP A 267 5.01 9.48 -25.17
#